data_AF-A0A2P7MVN1-F1
#
_entry.id   AF-A0A2P7MVN1-F1
#
_cell.length_a   1.000
_cell.length_b   1.000
_cell.length_c   1.000
_cell.angle_alpha   90.00
_cell.angle_beta   90.00
_cell.angle_gamma   90.00
#
_symmetry.space_group_name_H-M   'P 1'
#
loop_
_entity.id
_entity.type
_entity.pdbx_description
1 polymer ?
#
loop_
_entity_poly.entity_id
_entity_poly.type
_entity_poly.pdbx_seq_one_letter_code
_entity_poly.pdbx_strand_id
1 'polypeptide(L)'
;MAVARFLVVLKPGVPLEAAAMLEALQPVLEGLRAEIEHRTPAHLSAMIRGGGETQRMQLFADVQSKADGKVLELVLLSREAMGTTAPHTREVFKLLLELIQRHVPSMPLTFRSDRDGPLPIGA
;
A
#
# COMPACT_ATOMS: atom_id res chain seq x y z
N MET A 1 -19.92 1.58 11.83
CA MET A 1 -19.54 2.32 10.60
C MET A 1 -18.44 1.56 9.89
N ALA A 2 -18.48 1.45 8.57
CA ALA A 2 -17.40 0.85 7.79
C ALA A 2 -16.21 1.84 7.69
N VAL A 3 -15.06 1.37 8.19
CA VAL A 3 -13.76 2.04 8.21
C VAL A 3 -13.16 2.05 6.80
N ALA A 4 -12.38 3.07 6.45
CA ALA A 4 -11.73 3.15 5.15
C ALA A 4 -10.63 2.11 5.02
N ARG A 5 -10.70 1.29 3.95
CA ARG A 5 -9.72 0.25 3.64
C ARG A 5 -9.45 0.22 2.14
N PHE A 6 -8.20 0.50 1.78
CA PHE A 6 -7.71 0.42 0.41
C PHE A 6 -6.63 -0.66 0.33
N LEU A 7 -6.66 -1.48 -0.72
CA LEU A 7 -5.72 -2.58 -0.93
C LEU A 7 -5.09 -2.46 -2.32
N VAL A 8 -3.78 -2.71 -2.39
CA VAL A 8 -3.07 -2.96 -3.65
C VAL A 8 -2.23 -4.22 -3.52
N VAL A 9 -2.04 -4.91 -4.65
CA VAL A 9 -1.13 -6.04 -4.75
C VAL A 9 -0.12 -5.75 -5.83
N LEU A 10 1.15 -5.88 -5.48
CA LEU A 10 2.28 -5.77 -6.38
C LEU A 10 2.85 -7.16 -6.60
N LYS A 11 3.16 -7.50 -7.85
CA LYS A 11 3.82 -8.76 -8.18
C LYS A 11 5.16 -8.46 -8.83
N PRO A 12 6.27 -9.01 -8.33
CA PRO A 12 7.58 -8.76 -8.92
C PRO A 12 7.67 -9.44 -10.29
N GLY A 13 8.29 -8.77 -11.27
CA GLY A 13 8.48 -9.31 -12.62
C GLY A 13 9.51 -10.45 -12.67
N VAL A 14 10.37 -10.54 -11.65
CA VAL A 14 11.34 -11.62 -11.43
C VAL A 14 11.22 -12.10 -9.98
N PRO A 15 11.62 -13.33 -9.65
CA PRO A 15 11.64 -13.79 -8.26
C PRO A 15 12.44 -12.84 -7.35
N LEU A 16 11.80 -12.32 -6.30
CA LEU A 16 12.41 -11.49 -5.28
C LEU A 16 12.24 -12.12 -3.89
N GLU A 17 13.21 -11.90 -3.03
CA GLU A 17 13.11 -12.27 -1.62
C GLU A 17 12.28 -11.25 -0.83
N ALA A 18 11.62 -11.72 0.23
CA ALA A 18 10.66 -10.91 0.99
C ALA A 18 11.28 -9.61 1.53
N ALA A 19 12.49 -9.70 2.07
CA ALA A 19 13.22 -8.52 2.57
C ALA A 19 13.47 -7.49 1.46
N ALA A 20 13.88 -7.93 0.26
CA ALA A 20 14.14 -7.05 -0.87
C ALA A 20 12.84 -6.37 -1.38
N MET A 21 11.71 -7.09 -1.33
CA MET A 21 10.41 -6.51 -1.66
C MET A 21 10.03 -5.38 -0.69
N LEU A 22 10.27 -5.56 0.62
CA LEU A 22 10.01 -4.53 1.62
C LEU A 22 11.03 -3.39 1.55
N GLU A 23 12.30 -3.66 1.25
CA GLU A 23 13.33 -2.63 1.06
C GLU A 23 13.02 -1.72 -0.12
N ALA A 24 12.46 -2.27 -1.21
CA ALA A 24 12.04 -1.49 -2.36
C ALA A 24 10.95 -0.44 -2.03
N LEU A 25 10.22 -0.60 -0.92
CA LEU A 25 9.23 0.38 -0.46
C LEU A 25 9.83 1.59 0.24
N GLN A 26 11.11 1.58 0.61
CA GLN A 26 11.76 2.68 1.34
C GLN A 26 11.47 4.08 0.75
N PRO A 27 11.69 4.35 -0.55
CA PRO A 27 11.37 5.65 -1.15
C PRO A 27 9.86 5.97 -1.15
N VAL A 28 8.98 4.96 -1.19
CA VAL A 28 7.53 5.14 -1.09
C VAL A 28 7.15 5.59 0.33
N LEU A 29 7.71 4.94 1.35
CA LEU A 29 7.48 5.30 2.75
C LEU A 29 7.97 6.73 3.06
N GLU A 30 9.13 7.11 2.53
CA GLU A 30 9.66 8.47 2.65
C GLU A 30 8.76 9.50 1.96
N GLY A 31 8.30 9.22 0.73
CA GLY A 31 7.38 10.11 0.00
C GLY A 31 6.03 10.29 0.71
N LEU A 32 5.57 9.27 1.43
CA LEU A 32 4.36 9.34 2.27
C LEU A 32 4.62 9.96 3.65
N ARG A 33 5.89 10.25 3.99
CA ARG A 33 6.31 10.65 5.33
C ARG A 33 5.82 9.67 6.40
N ALA A 34 5.91 8.37 6.08
CA ALA A 34 5.44 7.31 6.94
C ALA A 34 6.46 7.02 8.07
N GLU A 35 5.98 6.90 9.29
CA GLU A 35 6.74 6.49 10.47
C GLU A 35 6.62 4.98 10.63
N ILE A 36 7.71 4.21 10.45
CA ILE A 36 7.68 2.75 10.61
C ILE A 36 7.46 2.41 12.09
N GLU A 37 6.39 1.67 12.39
CA GLU A 37 6.06 1.21 13.74
C GLU A 37 6.66 -0.17 14.02
N HIS A 38 6.59 -1.07 13.03
CA HIS A 38 7.09 -2.44 13.15
C HIS A 38 7.62 -2.97 11.82
N ARG A 39 8.65 -3.81 11.88
CA ARG A 39 9.22 -4.47 10.70
C ARG A 39 9.73 -5.87 11.04
N THR A 40 9.40 -6.82 10.18
CA THR A 40 9.94 -8.18 10.13
C THR A 40 10.45 -8.46 8.70
N PRO A 41 11.04 -9.64 8.42
CA PRO A 41 11.48 -9.98 7.07
C PRO A 41 10.36 -10.04 6.00
N ALA A 42 9.10 -10.20 6.40
CA ALA A 42 7.96 -10.35 5.48
C ALA A 42 6.77 -9.43 5.80
N HIS A 43 6.89 -8.59 6.82
CA HIS A 43 5.85 -7.64 7.23
C HIS A 43 6.45 -6.28 7.59
N LEU A 44 5.73 -5.21 7.26
CA LEU A 44 6.01 -3.86 7.73
C LEU A 44 4.69 -3.15 8.06
N SER A 45 4.67 -2.43 9.18
CA SER A 45 3.61 -1.49 9.53
C SER A 45 4.18 -0.09 9.69
N ALA A 46 3.44 0.91 9.21
CA ALA A 46 3.81 2.31 9.32
C ALA A 46 2.60 3.21 9.56
N MET A 47 2.82 4.30 10.28
CA MET A 47 1.85 5.35 10.55
C MET A 47 2.05 6.51 9.58
N ILE A 48 0.98 7.00 8.98
CA ILE A 48 0.97 8.20 8.14
C ILE A 48 0.11 9.25 8.85
N ARG A 49 0.70 10.40 9.16
CA ARG A 49 -0.02 11.52 9.76
C ARG A 49 -0.60 12.41 8.67
N GLY A 50 -1.93 12.37 8.46
CA GLY A 50 -2.64 13.45 7.77
C GLY A 50 -2.62 14.73 8.60
N GLY A 51 -2.88 15.89 7.98
CA GLY A 51 -2.69 17.24 8.54
C GLY A 51 -3.40 17.61 9.86
N GLY A 52 -4.00 16.65 10.59
CA GLY A 52 -4.48 16.78 11.97
C GLY A 52 -4.53 15.44 12.74
N GLU A 53 -4.65 15.48 14.07
CA GLU A 53 -4.61 14.29 14.94
C GLU A 53 -5.67 13.22 14.63
N THR A 54 -6.79 13.61 14.02
CA THR A 54 -7.89 12.72 13.62
C THR A 54 -7.66 11.99 12.29
N GLN A 55 -6.60 12.33 11.55
CA GLN A 55 -6.29 11.79 10.21
C GLN A 55 -5.12 10.81 10.23
N ARG A 56 -4.96 10.04 11.30
CA ARG A 56 -3.97 8.96 11.37
C ARG A 56 -4.39 7.82 10.45
N MET A 57 -3.47 7.39 9.59
CA MET A 57 -3.64 6.24 8.71
C MET A 57 -2.57 5.21 9.01
N GLN A 58 -2.92 3.93 8.91
CA GLN A 58 -1.99 2.82 9.03
C GLN A 58 -1.77 2.20 7.67
N LEU A 59 -0.51 2.04 7.29
CA LEU A 59 -0.06 1.30 6.13
C LEU A 59 0.53 -0.02 6.60
N PHE A 60 0.01 -1.12 6.08
CA PHE A 60 0.57 -2.46 6.25
C PHE A 60 1.13 -2.94 4.91
N ALA A 61 2.27 -3.61 4.95
CA ALA A 61 2.92 -4.22 3.81
C ALA A 61 3.27 -5.68 4.17
N ASP A 62 2.66 -6.61 3.45
CA ASP A 62 2.77 -8.05 3.73
C ASP A 62 3.25 -8.80 2.49
N VAL A 63 4.32 -9.57 2.64
CA VAL A 63 4.79 -10.48 1.60
C VAL A 63 4.06 -11.82 1.75
N GLN A 64 3.29 -12.18 0.74
CA GLN A 64 2.48 -13.39 0.70
C GLN A 64 3.05 -14.37 -0.33
N SER A 65 3.25 -15.62 0.09
CA SER A 65 3.61 -16.71 -0.84
C SER A 65 2.34 -17.24 -1.52
N LYS A 66 2.28 -17.18 -2.85
CA LYS A 66 1.21 -17.77 -3.68
C LYS A 66 1.80 -18.87 -4.58
N ALA A 67 0.93 -19.62 -5.25
CA ALA A 67 1.34 -20.72 -6.12
C ALA A 67 2.23 -20.27 -7.30
N ASP A 68 2.09 -19.02 -7.74
CA ASP A 68 2.73 -18.40 -8.89
C ASP A 68 3.82 -17.39 -8.52
N GLY A 69 4.31 -17.44 -7.28
CA GLY A 69 5.36 -16.58 -6.74
C GLY A 69 4.94 -15.78 -5.51
N LYS A 70 5.88 -14.99 -4.96
CA LYS A 70 5.60 -14.06 -3.86
C LYS A 70 4.90 -12.81 -4.43
N VAL A 71 3.96 -12.28 -3.67
CA VAL A 71 3.30 -10.99 -3.94
C VAL A 71 3.44 -10.09 -2.72
N LEU A 72 3.39 -8.78 -2.93
CA LEU A 72 3.39 -7.78 -1.87
C LEU A 72 2.01 -7.13 -1.80
N GLU A 73 1.31 -7.36 -0.70
CA GLU A 73 0.02 -6.75 -0.41
C GLU A 73 0.25 -5.48 0.42
N LEU A 74 -0.28 -4.34 -0.02
CA LEU A 74 -0.27 -3.10 0.77
C LEU A 74 -1.69 -2.71 1.15
N VAL A 75 -1.94 -2.48 2.43
CA VAL A 75 -3.24 -2.11 2.97
C VAL A 75 -3.14 -0.76 3.66
N LEU A 76 -3.91 0.22 3.17
CA LEU A 76 -4.07 1.52 3.81
C LEU A 76 -5.40 1.57 4.56
N LEU A 77 -5.34 1.84 5.86
CA LEU A 77 -6.48 1.92 6.77
C LEU A 77 -6.56 3.29 7.42
N SER A 78 -7.78 3.81 7.60
CA SER A 78 -8.01 5.00 8.42
C SER A 78 -9.39 4.95 9.07
N ARG A 79 -9.60 5.78 10.10
CA ARG A 79 -10.91 5.89 10.77
C ARG A 79 -11.99 6.62 9.94
N GLU A 80 -11.68 7.09 8.74
CA GLU A 80 -12.68 7.74 7.88
C GLU A 80 -13.77 6.75 7.48
N ALA A 81 -14.99 7.25 7.34
CA ALA A 81 -16.11 6.45 6.91
C ALA A 81 -16.12 6.28 5.39
N MET A 82 -16.28 5.04 4.91
CA MET A 82 -16.43 4.78 3.46
C MET A 82 -17.73 5.35 2.87
N GLY A 83 -18.73 5.61 3.72
CA GLY A 83 -20.00 6.25 3.31
C GLY A 83 -19.79 7.64 2.73
N THR A 84 -18.75 8.36 3.17
CA THR A 84 -18.35 9.68 2.65
C THR A 84 -17.16 9.60 1.70
N THR A 85 -16.88 8.42 1.15
CA THR A 85 -15.76 8.14 0.22
C THR A 85 -14.35 8.26 0.80
N ALA A 86 -14.21 8.55 2.11
CA ALA A 86 -12.93 8.70 2.80
C ALA A 86 -11.92 9.57 2.03
N PRO A 87 -12.23 10.87 1.81
CA PRO A 87 -11.51 11.70 0.85
C PRO A 87 -10.01 11.80 1.16
N HIS A 88 -9.61 11.91 2.43
CA HIS A 88 -8.21 12.04 2.79
C HIS A 88 -7.47 10.72 2.57
N THR A 89 -8.08 9.60 2.97
CA THR A 89 -7.53 8.26 2.74
C THR A 89 -7.39 7.99 1.25
N ARG A 90 -8.35 8.44 0.44
CA ARG A 90 -8.29 8.34 -1.02
C ARG A 90 -7.16 9.19 -1.61
N GLU A 91 -6.92 10.39 -1.10
CA GLU A 91 -5.80 11.23 -1.54
C GLU A 91 -4.45 10.59 -1.21
N VAL A 92 -4.26 10.12 0.02
CA VAL A 92 -3.03 9.39 0.41
C VAL A 92 -2.88 8.11 -0.39
N PHE A 93 -3.97 7.42 -0.70
CA PHE A 93 -3.94 6.24 -1.55
C PHE A 93 -3.52 6.55 -2.99
N LYS A 94 -3.98 7.66 -3.57
CA LYS A 94 -3.51 8.11 -4.90
C LYS A 94 -2.02 8.41 -4.88
N LEU A 95 -1.54 9.13 -3.86
CA LEU A 95 -0.12 9.41 -3.68
C LEU A 95 0.70 8.12 -3.54
N LEU A 96 0.21 7.14 -2.77
CA LEU A 96 0.83 5.81 -2.64
C LEU A 96 0.99 5.15 -4.02
N LEU A 97 -0.06 5.15 -4.86
CA LEU A 97 0.01 4.59 -6.22
C LEU A 97 1.04 5.30 -7.10
N GLU A 98 1.07 6.63 -7.07
CA GLU A 98 2.03 7.44 -7.83
C GLU A 98 3.48 7.15 -7.40
N LEU A 99 3.73 7.03 -6.09
CA LEU A 99 5.04 6.72 -5.55
C LEU A 99 5.47 5.28 -5.90
N ILE A 100 4.56 4.31 -5.84
CA ILE A 100 4.84 2.93 -6.27
C ILE A 100 5.24 2.90 -7.74
N GLN A 101 4.46 3.54 -8.62
CA GLN A 101 4.75 3.56 -10.05
C GLN A 101 6.11 4.21 -10.34
N ARG A 102 6.47 5.26 -9.60
CA ARG A 102 7.72 5.99 -9.78
C ARG A 102 8.94 5.24 -9.25
N HIS A 103 8.83 4.63 -8.08
CA HIS A 103 9.98 4.13 -7.33
C HIS A 103 10.10 2.60 -7.31
N VAL A 104 9.04 1.87 -7.67
CA VAL A 104 8.98 0.41 -7.60
C VAL A 104 8.57 -0.21 -8.94
N PRO A 105 9.20 0.16 -10.08
CA PRO A 105 8.79 -0.33 -11.40
C PRO A 105 9.02 -1.85 -11.58
N SER A 106 9.87 -2.46 -10.76
CA SER A 106 10.14 -3.90 -10.78
C SER A 106 9.00 -4.76 -10.22
N MET A 107 8.04 -4.16 -9.51
CA MET A 107 6.86 -4.83 -8.95
C MET A 107 5.58 -4.16 -9.46
N PRO A 108 5.14 -4.45 -10.70
CA PRO A 108 3.92 -3.86 -11.25
C PRO A 108 2.69 -4.16 -10.38
N LEU A 109 1.76 -3.19 -10.39
CA LEU A 109 0.44 -3.32 -9.79
C LEU A 109 -0.37 -4.38 -10.54
N THR A 110 -0.81 -5.42 -9.84
CA THR A 110 -1.64 -6.50 -10.42
C THR A 110 -3.08 -6.47 -9.92
N PHE A 111 -3.32 -5.85 -8.76
CA PHE A 111 -4.66 -5.70 -8.21
C PHE A 111 -4.79 -4.43 -7.40
N ARG A 112 -5.98 -3.83 -7.43
CA ARG A 112 -6.36 -2.66 -6.65
C ARG A 112 -7.80 -2.81 -6.17
N SER A 113 -8.07 -2.43 -4.92
CA SER A 113 -9.41 -2.32 -4.37
C SER A 113 -9.52 -1.01 -3.57
N ASP A 114 -10.20 -0.05 -4.17
CA ASP A 114 -10.43 1.31 -3.65
C ASP A 114 -11.92 1.66 -3.51
N ARG A 115 -12.80 0.68 -3.81
CA ARG A 115 -14.26 0.74 -4.05
C ARG A 115 -14.66 0.62 -5.53
N ASP A 116 -13.76 0.87 -6.49
CA ASP A 116 -14.05 0.86 -7.94
C ASP A 116 -13.73 -0.50 -8.63
N GLY A 117 -13.46 -1.55 -7.86
CA GLY A 117 -13.15 -2.89 -8.38
C GLY A 117 -11.74 -3.01 -8.98
N PRO A 118 -11.33 -4.23 -9.39
CA PRO A 118 -10.01 -4.44 -9.97
C PRO A 118 -9.81 -3.58 -11.22
N LEU A 119 -8.66 -2.89 -11.31
CA LEU A 119 -8.24 -2.28 -12.57
C LEU A 119 -8.03 -3.36 -13.65
N PRO A 120 -8.36 -3.10 -14.92
CA PRO A 120 -8.01 -4.00 -16.00
C PRO A 120 -6.48 -4.13 -16.10
N ILE A 121 -6.03 -5.36 -16.33
CA ILE A 121 -4.62 -5.66 -16.62
C ILE A 121 -4.34 -5.13 -18.04
N GLY A 122 -3.78 -3.92 -18.13
CA GLY A 122 -3.37 -3.29 -19.38
C GLY A 122 -4.31 -2.17 -19.83
N ALA A 123 -3.81 -0.93 -19.76
CA ALA A 123 -4.27 0.19 -20.57
C ALA A 123 -3.06 0.73 -21.34
#